data_AF-A0A9N9NPR4-F1
#
_entry.id   AF-A0A9N9NPR4-F1
#
_cell.length_a   1.000
_cell.length_b   1.000
_cell.length_c   1.000
_cell.angle_alpha   90.00
_cell.angle_beta   90.00
_cell.angle_gamma   90.00
#
_symmetry.space_group_name_H-M   'P 1'
#
loop_
_entity.id
_entity.type
_entity.pdbx_description
1 polymer ?
#
loop_
_entity_poly.entity_id
_entity_poly.type
_entity_poly.pdbx_seq_one_letter_code
_entity_poly.pdbx_strand_id
1 'polypeptide(L)'
;NDEIETILPQLPRLDTWVKEWSISTEQFDNKKTYNELHSKRSHDFLLKYLATYTSSDDLSAAKSAASRAIIEAIQLPEILSFEDLLELDAIQTLKNDEVFELLKVFLNGNLKEYKSYVDTNPGVVEKLGKQIEYNTRKIRLLTLASLASEHVAREITYQTIAKALEIEEDEVEMWTIDGKTQYSKFFGQWQQLSDKLDGWKQSLADILQVIANAKLIAQHSNVNANVASSSAVVVIDGAIGQEEES
;
A
#
# COMPACT_ATOMS: atom_id res chain seq x y z
N ASN A 1 -15.81 4.52 0.43
CA ASN A 1 -16.32 5.87 0.13
C ASN A 1 -16.98 6.50 1.36
N ASP A 2 -17.62 5.69 2.20
CA ASP A 2 -18.40 6.13 3.38
C ASP A 2 -17.60 6.90 4.44
N GLU A 3 -16.29 6.64 4.58
CA GLU A 3 -15.46 7.34 5.57
C GLU A 3 -15.32 8.84 5.26
N ILE A 4 -15.22 9.24 3.98
CA ILE A 4 -15.06 10.65 3.59
C ILE A 4 -16.38 11.41 3.79
N GLU A 5 -17.51 10.80 3.43
CA GLU A 5 -18.84 11.39 3.65
C GLU A 5 -19.18 11.54 5.13
N THR A 6 -18.61 10.68 5.99
CA THR A 6 -18.78 10.77 7.44
C THR A 6 -17.91 11.86 8.08
N ILE A 7 -16.73 12.14 7.50
CA ILE A 7 -15.74 13.09 8.06
C ILE A 7 -16.02 14.54 7.60
N LEU A 8 -16.45 14.75 6.36
CA LEU A 8 -16.72 16.07 5.79
C LEU A 8 -17.64 16.99 6.65
N PRO A 9 -18.76 16.51 7.23
CA PRO A 9 -19.63 17.34 8.05
C PRO A 9 -19.02 17.71 9.41
N GLN A 10 -17.99 16.99 9.86
CA GLN A 10 -17.35 17.21 11.17
C GLN A 10 -16.15 18.16 11.09
N LEU A 11 -15.62 18.43 9.89
CA LEU A 11 -14.47 19.33 9.69
C LEU A 11 -14.67 20.75 10.29
N PRO A 12 -15.85 21.38 10.23
CA PRO A 12 -16.06 22.68 10.88
C PRO A 12 -15.98 22.65 12.42
N ARG A 13 -16.09 21.46 13.02
CA ARG A 13 -16.02 21.27 14.47
C ARG A 13 -14.58 21.09 14.98
N LEU A 14 -13.62 20.86 14.08
CA LEU A 14 -12.20 20.74 14.42
C LEU A 14 -11.70 21.98 15.17
N ASP A 15 -12.05 23.19 14.75
CA ASP A 15 -11.63 24.41 15.43
C ASP A 15 -12.19 24.53 16.86
N THR A 16 -13.34 23.90 17.11
CA THR A 16 -13.96 23.84 18.45
C THR A 16 -13.28 22.78 19.30
N TRP A 17 -13.03 21.59 18.76
CA TRP A 17 -12.32 20.51 19.47
C TRP A 17 -10.87 20.88 19.78
N VAL A 18 -10.20 21.58 18.88
CA VAL A 18 -8.83 22.10 19.09
C VAL A 18 -8.79 23.09 20.26
N LYS A 19 -9.83 23.91 20.43
CA LYS A 19 -9.98 24.82 21.58
C LYS A 19 -10.40 24.11 22.87
N GLU A 20 -11.36 23.20 22.80
CA GLU A 20 -11.87 22.46 23.97
C GLU A 20 -10.80 21.54 24.57
N TRP A 21 -9.99 20.89 23.73
CA TRP A 21 -9.00 19.93 24.19
C TRP A 21 -7.70 20.58 24.65
N SER A 22 -7.61 21.92 24.63
CA SER A 22 -6.42 22.67 25.06
C SER A 22 -5.12 22.11 24.47
N ILE A 23 -5.18 21.69 23.20
CA ILE A 23 -4.04 21.09 22.49
C ILE A 23 -2.97 22.19 22.40
N SER A 24 -1.86 22.02 23.12
CA SER A 24 -0.78 23.01 23.09
C SER A 24 -0.18 23.08 21.68
N THR A 25 0.35 24.23 21.27
CA THR A 25 1.02 24.38 19.98
C THR A 25 2.19 23.41 19.78
N GLU A 26 2.77 22.87 20.85
CA GLU A 26 3.76 21.78 20.82
C GLU A 26 3.16 20.41 20.46
N GLN A 27 1.89 20.15 20.77
CA GLN A 27 1.17 18.97 20.24
C GLN A 27 0.74 19.17 18.78
N PHE A 28 0.57 20.43 18.36
CA PHE A 28 0.36 20.84 16.98
C PHE A 28 1.65 20.89 16.15
N ASP A 29 2.84 20.62 16.71
CA ASP A 29 4.06 20.38 15.90
C ASP A 29 3.94 19.09 15.07
N ASN A 30 3.03 18.18 15.46
CA ASN A 30 2.58 17.07 14.61
C ASN A 30 1.79 17.53 13.37
N LYS A 31 1.51 18.83 13.19
CA LYS A 31 0.88 19.37 11.98
C LYS A 31 1.70 19.03 10.73
N LYS A 32 3.02 18.96 10.84
CA LYS A 32 3.89 18.51 9.74
C LYS A 32 3.57 17.06 9.37
N THR A 33 3.62 16.14 10.33
CA THR A 33 3.31 14.72 10.14
C THR A 33 1.85 14.49 9.74
N TYR A 34 0.91 15.27 10.27
CA TYR A 34 -0.50 15.25 9.90
C TYR A 34 -0.69 15.68 8.45
N ASN A 35 -0.11 16.81 8.05
CA ASN A 35 -0.19 17.30 6.68
C ASN A 35 0.48 16.31 5.71
N GLU A 36 1.65 15.76 6.05
CA GLU A 36 2.35 14.74 5.25
C GLU A 36 1.47 13.49 5.06
N LEU A 37 0.85 12.99 6.14
CA LEU A 37 -0.07 11.85 6.08
C LEU A 37 -1.33 12.16 5.26
N HIS A 38 -1.88 13.37 5.38
CA HIS A 38 -3.06 13.80 4.61
C HIS A 38 -2.72 13.97 3.13
N SER A 39 -1.56 14.54 2.81
CA SER A 39 -1.10 14.70 1.43
C SER A 39 -0.84 13.34 0.78
N LYS A 40 -0.25 12.37 1.50
CA LYS A 40 -0.11 11.00 1.00
C LYS A 40 -1.45 10.31 0.77
N ARG A 41 -2.37 10.38 1.74
CA ARG A 41 -3.72 9.79 1.57
C ARG A 41 -4.48 10.45 0.40
N SER A 42 -4.36 11.77 0.25
CA SER A 42 -4.93 12.50 -0.88
C SER A 42 -4.37 11.99 -2.20
N HIS A 43 -3.06 11.76 -2.26
CA HIS A 43 -2.40 11.19 -3.42
C HIS A 43 -2.90 9.77 -3.73
N ASP A 44 -3.07 8.91 -2.71
CA ASP A 44 -3.62 7.56 -2.90
C ASP A 44 -5.05 7.59 -3.47
N PHE A 45 -5.89 8.54 -3.04
CA PHE A 45 -7.22 8.73 -3.62
C PHE A 45 -7.15 9.22 -5.06
N LEU A 46 -6.19 10.09 -5.38
CA LEU A 46 -5.96 10.56 -6.74
C LEU A 46 -5.54 9.40 -7.66
N LEU A 47 -4.67 8.49 -7.21
CA LEU A 47 -4.31 7.29 -7.96
C LEU A 47 -5.51 6.35 -8.15
N LYS A 48 -6.33 6.14 -7.12
CA LYS A 48 -7.58 5.35 -7.24
C LYS A 48 -8.56 5.97 -8.21
N TYR A 49 -8.70 7.30 -8.21
CA TYR A 49 -9.51 8.02 -9.18
C TYR A 49 -8.99 7.81 -10.61
N LEU A 50 -7.68 7.96 -10.82
CA LEU A 50 -7.07 7.73 -12.13
C LEU A 50 -7.20 6.27 -12.59
N ALA A 51 -7.17 5.31 -11.68
CA ALA A 51 -7.38 3.89 -11.96
C ALA A 51 -8.83 3.55 -12.38
N THR A 52 -9.80 4.46 -12.17
CA THR A 52 -11.16 4.25 -12.69
C THR A 52 -11.27 4.51 -14.20
N TYR A 53 -10.30 5.22 -14.77
CA TYR A 53 -10.23 5.45 -16.20
C TYR A 53 -9.60 4.24 -16.91
N THR A 54 -10.27 3.78 -17.96
CA THR A 54 -9.80 2.71 -18.82
C THR A 54 -9.39 3.25 -20.19
N SER A 55 -8.57 2.50 -20.93
CA SER A 55 -8.16 2.82 -22.31
C SER A 55 -9.31 3.12 -23.30
N SER A 56 -10.56 2.76 -22.98
CA SER A 56 -11.75 3.07 -23.79
C SER A 56 -12.41 4.43 -23.48
N ASP A 57 -12.00 5.10 -22.41
CA ASP A 57 -12.61 6.34 -21.94
C ASP A 57 -11.97 7.58 -22.59
N ASP A 58 -12.66 8.72 -22.51
CA ASP A 58 -12.06 10.01 -22.86
C ASP A 58 -11.08 10.45 -21.75
N LEU A 59 -9.81 10.11 -21.96
CA LEU A 59 -8.72 10.41 -21.03
C LEU A 59 -8.30 11.90 -21.03
N SER A 60 -8.91 12.75 -21.86
CA SER A 60 -8.59 14.18 -21.90
C SER A 60 -8.84 14.87 -20.56
N ALA A 61 -9.94 14.52 -19.87
CA ALA A 61 -10.27 15.02 -18.55
C ALA A 61 -9.31 14.53 -17.46
N ALA A 62 -8.68 13.36 -17.66
CA ALA A 62 -7.76 12.75 -16.70
C ALA A 62 -6.33 13.33 -16.81
N LYS A 63 -5.95 13.98 -17.92
CA LYS A 63 -4.58 14.50 -18.13
C LYS A 63 -4.10 15.46 -17.05
N SER A 64 -4.95 16.41 -16.65
CA SER A 64 -4.60 17.37 -15.60
C SER A 64 -4.42 16.67 -14.24
N ALA A 65 -5.30 15.71 -13.93
CA ALA A 65 -5.20 14.90 -12.72
C ALA A 65 -3.97 13.98 -12.73
N ALA A 66 -3.61 13.40 -13.87
CA ALA A 66 -2.42 12.58 -14.05
C ALA A 66 -1.13 13.41 -13.89
N SER A 67 -1.06 14.60 -14.48
CA SER A 67 0.06 15.52 -14.32
C SER A 67 0.24 15.90 -12.85
N ARG A 68 -0.88 16.22 -12.17
CA ARG A 68 -0.89 16.50 -10.74
C ARG A 68 -0.42 15.30 -9.90
N ALA A 69 -0.84 14.09 -10.23
CA ALA A 69 -0.42 12.88 -9.52
C ALA A 69 1.10 12.70 -9.60
N ILE A 70 1.70 12.87 -10.78
CA ILE A 70 3.16 12.79 -10.94
C ILE A 70 3.86 13.86 -10.10
N ILE A 71 3.39 15.11 -10.14
CA ILE A 71 3.97 16.21 -9.38
C ILE A 71 3.88 15.93 -7.86
N GLU A 72 2.71 15.51 -7.37
CA GLU A 72 2.52 15.17 -5.96
C GLU A 72 3.42 14.00 -5.54
N ALA A 73 3.54 12.96 -6.36
CA ALA A 73 4.43 11.82 -6.09
C ALA A 73 5.89 12.26 -5.98
N ILE A 74 6.36 13.15 -6.85
CA ILE A 74 7.73 13.68 -6.81
C ILE A 74 7.95 14.55 -5.57
N GLN A 75 6.97 15.39 -5.21
CA GLN A 75 7.07 16.29 -4.05
C GLN A 75 6.98 15.57 -2.70
N LEU A 76 6.24 14.46 -2.61
CA LEU A 76 5.99 13.76 -1.35
C LEU A 76 7.20 12.90 -0.91
N PRO A 77 7.94 13.25 0.16
CA PRO A 77 9.19 12.55 0.49
C PRO A 77 9.04 11.06 0.80
N GLU A 78 7.84 10.63 1.22
CA GLU A 78 7.53 9.23 1.52
C GLU A 78 7.36 8.35 0.29
N ILE A 79 7.06 8.93 -0.87
CA ILE A 79 6.85 8.19 -2.12
C ILE A 79 8.19 8.07 -2.84
N LEU A 80 8.74 6.86 -2.81
CA LEU A 80 9.99 6.47 -3.45
C LEU A 80 9.80 5.41 -4.54
N SER A 81 8.64 4.77 -4.60
CA SER A 81 8.25 3.88 -5.70
C SER A 81 7.38 4.64 -6.68
N PHE A 82 7.72 4.53 -7.97
CA PHE A 82 6.99 5.20 -9.04
C PHE A 82 6.49 4.21 -10.11
N GLU A 83 6.73 2.91 -9.93
CA GLU A 83 6.33 1.87 -10.88
C GLU A 83 4.81 1.80 -11.03
N ASP A 84 4.09 1.88 -9.90
CA ASP A 84 2.63 1.88 -9.84
C ASP A 84 2.00 3.03 -10.67
N LEU A 85 2.71 4.16 -10.82
CA LEU A 85 2.23 5.27 -11.66
C LEU A 85 2.31 4.93 -13.15
N LEU A 86 3.25 4.10 -13.58
CA LEU A 86 3.36 3.70 -14.98
C LEU A 86 2.26 2.72 -15.40
N GLU A 87 1.66 1.98 -14.46
CA GLU A 87 0.59 1.04 -14.77
C GLU A 87 -0.72 1.74 -15.17
N LEU A 88 -0.89 3.03 -14.84
CA LEU A 88 -2.12 3.77 -15.09
C LEU A 88 -2.19 4.30 -16.54
N ASP A 89 -3.23 3.88 -17.27
CA ASP A 89 -3.50 4.33 -18.65
C ASP A 89 -3.55 5.87 -18.78
N ALA A 90 -4.16 6.55 -17.79
CA ALA A 90 -4.24 8.00 -17.75
C ALA A 90 -2.85 8.67 -17.73
N ILE A 91 -1.88 8.07 -17.03
CA ILE A 91 -0.50 8.58 -16.94
C ILE A 91 0.26 8.29 -18.25
N GLN A 92 0.00 7.15 -18.90
CA GLN A 92 0.58 6.82 -20.20
C GLN A 92 0.18 7.81 -21.31
N THR A 93 -0.92 8.56 -21.16
CA THR A 93 -1.29 9.63 -22.10
C THR A 93 -0.34 10.84 -22.08
N LEU A 94 0.45 10.97 -21.01
CA LEU A 94 1.40 12.08 -20.81
C LEU A 94 2.79 11.76 -21.36
N LYS A 95 2.98 10.69 -22.16
CA LYS A 95 4.28 10.27 -22.70
C LYS A 95 5.13 11.37 -23.35
N ASN A 96 4.49 12.39 -23.92
CA ASN A 96 5.16 13.51 -24.59
C ASN A 96 5.19 14.79 -23.73
N ASP A 97 4.72 14.73 -22.48
CA ASP A 97 4.75 15.83 -21.52
C ASP A 97 6.07 15.81 -20.73
N GLU A 98 6.57 17.00 -20.42
CA GLU A 98 7.80 17.19 -19.65
C GLU A 98 7.70 16.54 -18.26
N VAL A 99 6.51 16.56 -17.65
CA VAL A 99 6.29 15.96 -16.33
C VAL A 99 6.48 14.44 -16.34
N PHE A 100 6.14 13.78 -17.45
CA PHE A 100 6.33 12.33 -17.61
C PHE A 100 7.79 11.96 -17.88
N GLU A 101 8.50 12.78 -18.67
CA GLU A 101 9.94 12.60 -18.84
C GLU A 101 10.69 12.77 -17.52
N LEU A 102 10.28 13.72 -16.67
CA LEU A 102 10.82 13.83 -15.32
C LEU A 102 10.55 12.56 -14.49
N LEU A 103 9.35 11.98 -14.56
CA LEU A 103 9.05 10.72 -13.88
C LEU A 103 10.02 9.60 -14.30
N LYS A 104 10.36 9.51 -15.59
CA LYS A 104 11.35 8.54 -16.08
C LYS A 104 12.74 8.77 -15.49
N VAL A 105 13.14 10.03 -15.31
CA VAL A 105 14.41 10.37 -14.65
C VAL A 105 14.40 9.92 -13.20
N PHE A 106 13.26 10.04 -12.49
CA PHE A 106 13.14 9.51 -11.12
C PHE A 106 13.11 7.97 -11.05
N LEU A 107 12.63 7.30 -12.09
CA LEU A 107 12.56 5.83 -12.15
C LEU A 107 13.90 5.18 -12.50
N ASN A 108 14.58 5.68 -13.53
CA ASN A 108 15.75 5.01 -14.11
C ASN A 108 17.03 5.85 -14.06
N GLY A 109 16.90 7.13 -13.71
CA GLY A 109 18.02 8.06 -13.78
C GLY A 109 18.77 8.22 -12.47
N ASN A 110 19.73 9.14 -12.50
CA ASN A 110 20.57 9.50 -11.38
C ASN A 110 20.54 11.01 -11.12
N LEU A 111 21.17 11.45 -10.03
CA LEU A 111 21.25 12.86 -9.65
C LEU A 111 21.76 13.77 -10.79
N LYS A 112 22.76 13.31 -11.54
CA LYS A 112 23.35 14.08 -12.64
C LYS A 112 22.36 14.29 -13.79
N GLU A 113 21.63 13.25 -14.16
CA GLU A 113 20.57 13.32 -15.16
C GLU A 113 19.42 14.23 -14.72
N TYR A 114 19.02 14.16 -13.44
CA TYR A 114 18.03 15.07 -12.89
C TYR A 114 18.47 16.54 -12.95
N LYS A 115 19.71 16.85 -12.55
CA LYS A 115 20.24 18.22 -12.65
C LYS A 115 20.27 18.71 -14.10
N SER A 116 20.79 17.90 -15.02
CA SER A 116 20.82 18.22 -16.45
C SER A 116 19.41 18.45 -17.00
N TYR A 117 18.43 17.66 -16.56
CA TYR A 117 17.05 17.79 -16.98
C TYR A 117 16.40 19.08 -16.47
N VAL A 118 16.61 19.40 -15.18
CA VAL A 118 16.14 20.65 -14.55
C VAL A 118 16.74 21.88 -15.22
N ASP A 119 18.04 21.86 -15.53
CA ASP A 119 18.73 22.96 -16.21
C ASP A 119 18.23 23.18 -17.64
N THR A 120 17.84 22.10 -18.32
CA THR A 120 17.34 22.16 -19.71
C THR A 120 15.86 22.51 -19.78
N ASN A 121 15.07 22.24 -18.73
CA ASN A 121 13.61 22.37 -18.73
C ASN A 121 13.12 23.25 -17.56
N PRO A 122 13.34 24.57 -17.60
CA PRO A 122 12.92 25.47 -16.51
C PRO A 122 11.39 25.50 -16.30
N GLY A 123 10.59 25.22 -17.34
CA GLY A 123 9.12 25.14 -17.22
C GLY A 123 8.62 24.02 -16.29
N VAL A 124 9.39 22.94 -16.13
CA VAL A 124 9.08 21.86 -15.18
C VAL A 124 9.31 22.31 -13.75
N VAL A 125 10.31 23.16 -13.52
CA VAL A 125 10.61 23.74 -12.20
C VAL A 125 9.48 24.65 -11.74
N GLU A 126 8.88 25.43 -12.65
CA GLU A 126 7.71 26.24 -12.34
C GLU A 126 6.50 25.38 -11.91
N LYS A 127 6.27 24.25 -12.61
CA LYS A 127 5.21 23.28 -12.28
C LYS A 127 5.46 22.55 -10.95
N LEU A 128 6.72 22.21 -10.66
CA LEU A 128 7.15 21.56 -9.41
C LEU A 128 7.15 22.51 -8.20
N GLY A 129 7.20 23.82 -8.41
CA GLY A 129 7.27 24.81 -7.35
C GLY A 129 8.59 24.80 -6.55
N LYS A 130 8.61 25.50 -5.41
CA LYS A 130 9.83 25.78 -4.60
C LYS A 130 10.41 24.58 -3.81
N GLN A 131 10.08 23.33 -4.17
CA GLN A 131 10.52 22.14 -3.43
C GLN A 131 11.77 21.44 -4.02
N ILE A 132 12.60 22.19 -4.75
CA ILE A 132 13.79 21.67 -5.45
C ILE A 132 14.75 20.95 -4.50
N GLU A 133 14.92 21.44 -3.28
CA GLU A 133 15.79 20.81 -2.28
C GLU A 133 15.27 19.43 -1.83
N TYR A 134 13.97 19.29 -1.62
CA TYR A 134 13.34 18.01 -1.26
C TYR A 134 13.44 17.00 -2.40
N ASN A 135 13.22 17.45 -3.64
CA ASN A 135 13.37 16.62 -4.83
C ASN A 135 14.84 16.19 -5.03
N THR A 136 15.80 17.08 -4.74
CA THR A 136 17.24 16.79 -4.80
C THR A 136 17.64 15.75 -3.75
N ARG A 137 17.13 15.87 -2.52
CA ARG A 137 17.33 14.84 -1.48
C ARG A 137 16.74 13.51 -1.91
N LYS A 138 15.55 13.52 -2.51
CA LYS A 138 14.89 12.31 -2.99
C LYS A 138 15.69 11.61 -4.09
N ILE A 139 16.11 12.32 -5.14
CA ILE A 139 16.89 11.71 -6.22
C ILE A 139 18.26 11.21 -5.75
N ARG A 140 18.86 11.86 -4.73
CA ARG A 140 20.07 11.34 -4.06
C ARG A 140 19.80 9.97 -3.42
N LEU A 141 18.72 9.82 -2.66
CA LEU A 141 18.36 8.52 -2.07
C LEU A 141 18.11 7.44 -3.14
N LEU A 142 17.46 7.79 -4.24
CA LEU A 142 17.23 6.88 -5.36
C LEU A 142 18.54 6.51 -6.08
N THR A 143 19.44 7.47 -6.26
CA THR A 143 20.77 7.20 -6.84
C THR A 143 21.58 6.25 -5.95
N LEU A 144 21.53 6.45 -4.63
CA LEU A 144 22.17 5.57 -3.64
C LEU A 144 21.58 4.15 -3.70
N ALA A 145 20.25 4.05 -3.79
CA ALA A 145 19.52 2.80 -3.95
C ALA A 145 19.95 2.05 -5.22
N SER A 146 19.98 2.74 -6.37
CA SER A 146 20.40 2.16 -7.64
C SER A 146 21.84 1.66 -7.58
N LEU A 147 22.77 2.46 -7.03
CA LEU A 147 24.16 2.05 -6.84
C LEU A 147 24.30 0.82 -5.92
N ALA A 148 23.53 0.76 -4.84
CA ALA A 148 23.50 -0.40 -3.96
C ALA A 148 23.00 -1.65 -4.70
N SER A 149 21.99 -1.49 -5.57
CA SER A 149 21.43 -2.59 -6.37
C SER A 149 22.39 -3.10 -7.46
N GLU A 150 23.21 -2.23 -8.04
CA GLU A 150 24.24 -2.62 -9.03
C GLU A 150 25.40 -3.39 -8.38
N HIS A 151 25.62 -3.17 -7.08
CA HIS A 151 26.75 -3.71 -6.32
C HIS A 151 26.33 -4.63 -5.17
N VAL A 152 25.23 -5.39 -5.30
CA VAL A 152 24.69 -6.27 -4.24
C VAL A 152 25.71 -7.26 -3.66
N ALA A 153 26.68 -7.70 -4.46
CA ALA A 153 27.69 -8.69 -4.05
C ALA A 153 29.10 -8.10 -3.85
N ARG A 154 29.26 -6.76 -3.89
CA ARG A 154 30.57 -6.11 -3.83
C ARG A 154 30.54 -4.91 -2.89
N GLU A 155 31.67 -4.66 -2.24
CA GLU A 155 31.83 -3.45 -1.43
C GLU A 155 31.87 -2.21 -2.33
N ILE A 156 31.15 -1.16 -1.94
CA ILE A 156 31.15 0.15 -2.59
C ILE A 156 31.99 1.09 -1.73
N THR A 157 32.97 1.75 -2.34
CA THR A 157 33.79 2.73 -1.62
C THR A 157 33.02 4.01 -1.36
N TYR A 158 33.30 4.68 -0.23
CA TYR A 158 32.68 5.97 0.11
C TYR A 158 32.96 7.04 -0.94
N GLN A 159 34.14 7.01 -1.55
CA GLN A 159 34.48 7.91 -2.64
C GLN A 159 33.56 7.75 -3.86
N THR A 160 33.17 6.51 -4.21
CA THR A 160 32.22 6.26 -5.31
C THR A 160 30.84 6.83 -4.97
N ILE A 161 30.39 6.64 -3.73
CA ILE A 161 29.09 7.14 -3.25
C ILE A 161 29.08 8.67 -3.21
N ALA A 162 30.12 9.29 -2.63
CA ALA A 162 30.28 10.74 -2.54
C ALA A 162 30.23 11.40 -3.93
N LYS A 163 30.95 10.83 -4.90
CA LYS A 163 30.95 11.31 -6.29
C LYS A 163 29.57 11.21 -6.95
N ALA A 164 28.83 10.13 -6.72
CA ALA A 164 27.52 9.95 -7.33
C ALA A 164 26.41 10.80 -6.71
N LEU A 165 26.50 11.05 -5.41
CA LEU A 165 25.55 11.89 -4.67
C LEU A 165 25.92 13.38 -4.68
N GLU A 166 27.12 13.70 -5.18
CA GLU A 166 27.72 15.05 -5.13
C GLU A 166 27.64 15.63 -3.72
N ILE A 167 28.24 14.90 -2.78
CA ILE A 167 28.38 15.24 -1.36
C ILE A 167 29.83 15.02 -0.93
N GLU A 168 30.18 15.54 0.25
CA GLU A 168 31.48 15.28 0.86
C GLU A 168 31.55 13.85 1.43
N GLU A 169 32.77 13.28 1.53
CA GLU A 169 32.96 11.89 1.98
C GLU A 169 32.53 11.68 3.45
N ASP A 170 32.58 12.71 4.28
CA ASP A 170 32.14 12.69 5.69
C ASP A 170 30.61 12.62 5.85
N GLU A 171 29.86 13.09 4.85
CA GLU A 171 28.39 13.03 4.85
C GLU A 171 27.86 11.64 4.43
N VAL A 172 28.67 10.83 3.74
CA VAL A 172 28.24 9.54 3.15
C VAL A 172 27.63 8.59 4.17
N GLU A 173 28.17 8.55 5.39
CA GLU A 173 27.66 7.69 6.46
C GLU A 173 26.22 8.04 6.82
N MET A 174 25.91 9.34 6.96
CA MET A 174 24.57 9.84 7.25
C MET A 174 23.57 9.42 6.18
N TRP A 175 23.94 9.57 4.89
CA TRP A 175 23.08 9.18 3.77
C TRP A 175 22.86 7.67 3.69
N THR A 176 23.88 6.88 4.04
CA THR A 176 23.79 5.41 4.07
C THR A 176 22.84 4.94 5.19
N ILE A 177 22.92 5.58 6.36
CA ILE A 177 22.02 5.32 7.48
C ILE A 177 20.58 5.72 7.13
N ASP A 178 20.39 6.90 6.52
CA ASP A 178 19.08 7.37 6.08
C ASP A 178 18.45 6.42 5.06
N GLY A 179 19.21 6.02 4.04
CA GLY A 179 18.76 5.03 3.05
C GLY A 179 18.32 3.74 3.72
N LYS A 180 19.17 3.16 4.60
CA LYS A 180 18.86 1.95 5.36
C LYS A 180 17.59 2.09 6.21
N THR A 181 17.39 3.26 6.82
CA THR A 181 16.20 3.52 7.65
C THR A 181 14.92 3.46 6.82
N GLN A 182 14.93 4.00 5.59
CA GLN A 182 13.75 3.92 4.72
C GLN A 182 13.49 2.51 4.20
N TYR A 183 14.55 1.77 3.85
CA TYR A 183 14.41 0.34 3.51
C TYR A 183 13.86 -0.48 4.68
N SER A 184 14.30 -0.22 5.90
CA SER A 184 13.80 -0.90 7.09
C SER A 184 12.32 -0.63 7.35
N LYS A 185 11.83 0.60 7.08
CA LYS A 185 10.40 0.91 7.18
C LYS A 185 9.58 0.13 6.16
N PHE A 186 10.06 0.06 4.91
CA PHE A 186 9.42 -0.71 3.86
C PHE A 186 9.35 -2.20 4.21
N PHE A 187 10.47 -2.80 4.60
CA PHE A 187 10.53 -4.20 4.98
C PHE A 187 9.68 -4.51 6.23
N GLY A 188 9.64 -3.60 7.20
CA GLY A 188 8.77 -3.73 8.37
C GLY A 188 7.28 -3.82 8.02
N GLN A 189 6.82 -3.10 6.99
CA GLN A 189 5.44 -3.21 6.49
C GLN A 189 5.17 -4.59 5.85
N TRP A 190 6.11 -5.12 5.08
CA TRP A 190 6.00 -6.46 4.49
C TRP A 190 5.94 -7.56 5.55
N GLN A 191 6.69 -7.42 6.64
CA GLN A 191 6.63 -8.37 7.74
C GLN A 191 5.25 -8.37 8.41
N GLN A 192 4.67 -7.19 8.66
CA GLN A 192 3.30 -7.09 9.17
C GLN A 192 2.25 -7.69 8.23
N LEU A 193 2.43 -7.56 6.91
CA LEU A 193 1.55 -8.20 5.92
C LEU A 193 1.70 -9.71 5.93
N SER A 194 2.93 -10.23 6.04
CA SER A 194 3.20 -11.66 6.19
C SER A 194 2.51 -12.21 7.44
N ASP A 195 2.66 -11.53 8.58
CA ASP A 195 2.03 -11.95 9.85
C ASP A 195 0.50 -12.00 9.73
N LYS A 196 -0.10 -11.04 9.03
CA LYS A 196 -1.54 -11.04 8.74
C LYS A 196 -1.95 -12.20 7.84
N LEU A 197 -1.17 -12.48 6.79
CA LEU A 197 -1.42 -13.58 5.88
C LEU A 197 -1.32 -14.94 6.59
N ASP A 198 -0.34 -15.11 7.46
CA ASP A 198 -0.20 -16.29 8.31
C ASP A 198 -1.38 -16.44 9.27
N GLY A 199 -1.86 -15.34 9.85
CA GLY A 199 -3.09 -15.32 10.65
C GLY A 199 -4.33 -15.76 9.85
N TRP A 200 -4.47 -15.29 8.61
CA TRP A 200 -5.57 -15.73 7.71
C TRP A 200 -5.46 -17.20 7.33
N LYS A 201 -4.24 -17.67 7.04
CA LYS A 201 -3.96 -19.08 6.75
C LYS A 201 -4.36 -19.97 7.93
N GLN A 202 -4.00 -19.58 9.15
CA GLN A 202 -4.37 -20.32 10.36
C GLN A 202 -5.90 -20.31 10.58
N SER A 203 -6.54 -19.16 10.40
CA SER A 203 -8.00 -19.05 10.54
C SER A 203 -8.76 -19.93 9.53
N LEU A 204 -8.28 -20.01 8.28
CA LEU A 204 -8.85 -20.90 7.27
C LEU A 204 -8.64 -22.38 7.62
N ALA A 205 -7.49 -22.74 8.18
CA ALA A 205 -7.25 -24.10 8.66
C ALA A 205 -8.20 -24.48 9.80
N ASP A 206 -8.45 -23.56 10.73
CA ASP A 206 -9.39 -23.78 11.83
C ASP A 206 -10.83 -23.95 11.32
N ILE A 207 -11.25 -23.14 10.34
CA ILE A 207 -12.58 -23.28 9.70
C ILE A 207 -12.71 -24.63 8.99
N LEU A 208 -11.68 -25.09 8.27
CA LEU A 208 -11.68 -26.41 7.64
C LEU A 208 -11.81 -27.54 8.68
N GLN A 209 -11.13 -27.42 9.82
CA GLN A 209 -11.25 -28.35 10.94
C GLN A 209 -12.69 -28.39 11.47
N VAL A 210 -13.32 -27.23 11.65
CA VAL A 210 -14.72 -27.12 12.12
C VAL A 210 -15.68 -27.75 11.13
N ILE A 211 -15.50 -27.52 9.82
CA ILE A 211 -16.35 -28.13 8.78
C ILE A 211 -16.15 -29.65 8.74
N ALA A 212 -14.91 -30.14 8.84
CA ALA A 212 -14.63 -31.57 8.88
C ALA A 212 -15.27 -32.24 10.10
N ASN A 213 -15.17 -31.61 11.27
CA ASN A 213 -15.81 -32.07 12.50
C ASN A 213 -17.35 -32.03 12.39
N ALA A 214 -17.92 -30.95 11.85
CA ALA A 214 -19.36 -30.84 11.62
C ALA A 214 -19.88 -31.91 10.64
N LYS A 215 -19.11 -32.21 9.59
CA LYS A 215 -19.43 -33.28 8.63
C LYS A 215 -19.37 -34.67 9.29
N LEU A 216 -18.37 -34.93 10.13
CA LEU A 216 -18.28 -36.17 10.91
C LEU A 216 -19.48 -36.32 11.85
N ILE A 217 -19.85 -35.26 12.58
CA ILE A 217 -21.02 -35.26 13.46
C ILE A 217 -22.30 -35.55 12.66
N ALA A 218 -22.47 -34.92 11.49
CA ALA A 218 -23.60 -35.17 10.60
C ALA A 218 -23.64 -36.59 10.01
N GLN A 219 -22.50 -37.26 9.82
CA GLN A 219 -22.45 -38.67 9.43
C GLN A 219 -22.81 -39.59 10.60
N HIS A 220 -22.30 -39.33 11.80
CA HIS A 220 -22.60 -40.13 12.99
C HIS A 220 -24.07 -40.03 13.42
N SER A 221 -24.70 -38.86 13.26
CA SER A 221 -26.14 -38.73 13.51
C SER A 221 -26.98 -39.53 12.51
N ASN A 222 -26.57 -39.60 11.23
CA ASN A 222 -27.23 -40.43 10.22
C ASN A 222 -27.05 -41.94 10.46
N VAL A 223 -25.90 -42.37 10.97
CA VAL A 223 -25.66 -43.77 11.35
C VAL A 223 -26.48 -44.16 12.58
N ASN A 224 -26.56 -43.31 13.61
CA ASN A 224 -27.41 -43.58 14.78
C ASN A 224 -28.90 -43.65 14.44
N ALA A 225 -29.38 -42.84 13.50
CA ALA A 225 -30.76 -42.94 12.99
C ALA A 225 -31.05 -44.28 12.28
N ASN A 226 -30.06 -44.81 11.53
CA ASN A 226 -30.18 -46.11 10.87
C ASN A 226 -30.07 -47.29 11.84
N VAL A 227 -29.23 -47.21 12.89
CA VAL A 227 -29.10 -48.28 13.91
C VAL A 227 -30.33 -48.36 14.80
N ALA A 228 -30.94 -47.21 15.17
CA ALA A 228 -32.21 -47.17 15.88
C ALA A 228 -33.36 -47.76 15.03
N SER A 229 -33.36 -47.51 13.72
CA SER A 229 -34.34 -48.09 12.79
C SER A 229 -34.14 -49.60 12.59
N SER A 230 -32.91 -50.10 12.62
CA SER A 230 -32.61 -51.53 12.47
C SER A 230 -32.86 -52.35 13.76
N SER A 231 -32.74 -51.75 14.95
CA SER A 231 -33.06 -52.43 16.22
C SER A 231 -34.58 -52.56 16.47
N ALA A 232 -35.41 -51.81 15.75
CA ALA A 232 -36.88 -51.88 15.88
C ALA A 232 -37.52 -53.04 15.08
N VAL A 233 -36.75 -53.78 14.26
CA VAL A 233 -37.30 -54.76 13.29
C VAL A 233 -37.26 -56.22 13.76
N VAL A 234 -36.73 -56.54 14.95
CA VAL A 234 -36.60 -57.95 15.40
C VAL A 234 -37.39 -58.21 16.69
N VAL A 235 -38.73 -58.12 16.66
CA VAL A 235 -39.64 -58.95 17.50
C VAL A 235 -41.01 -59.07 16.82
N ILE A 236 -41.14 -60.00 15.87
CA ILE A 236 -42.46 -60.56 15.53
C ILE A 236 -42.25 -61.99 15.03
N ASP A 237 -42.31 -62.97 15.94
CA ASP A 237 -43.06 -64.19 15.65
C ASP A 237 -43.35 -65.03 16.91
N GLY A 238 -44.57 -65.57 16.97
CA GLY A 238 -44.88 -66.80 17.70
C GLY A 238 -45.70 -66.72 18.98
N ALA A 239 -47.04 -66.55 18.88
CA ALA A 239 -48.01 -67.27 19.70
C ALA A 239 -49.43 -67.16 19.13
N ILE A 240 -49.85 -68.17 18.37
CA ILE A 240 -51.25 -68.44 18.00
C ILE A 240 -51.83 -69.35 19.09
N GLY A 241 -52.97 -68.99 19.70
CA GLY A 241 -53.62 -69.86 20.69
C GLY A 241 -54.90 -69.32 21.34
N GLN A 242 -56.01 -69.45 20.61
CA GLN A 242 -57.39 -69.76 21.05
C GLN A 242 -58.09 -68.89 22.13
N GLU A 243 -59.18 -68.22 21.71
CA GLU A 243 -60.31 -67.78 22.54
C GLU A 243 -61.54 -68.70 22.34
N GLU A 244 -62.32 -68.79 23.40
CA GLU A 244 -63.32 -69.79 23.82
C GLU A 244 -64.70 -69.76 23.14
N GLU A 245 -65.38 -70.90 23.31
CA GLU A 245 -66.83 -71.12 23.52
C GLU A 245 -67.84 -70.00 23.18
N SER A 246 -68.72 -70.29 22.21
CA SER A 246 -70.17 -70.57 22.40
C SER A 246 -70.93 -70.45 21.09
#